data_AF-A0A8C3XS77-F1
#
_entry.id   AF-A0A8C3XS77-F1
#
_cell.length_a   1.000
_cell.length_b   1.000
_cell.length_c   1.000
_cell.angle_alpha   90.00
_cell.angle_beta   90.00
_cell.angle_gamma   90.00
#
_symmetry.space_group_name_H-M   'P 1'
#
loop_
_entity.id
_entity.type
_entity.pdbx_description
1 polymer ?
#
loop_
_entity_poly.entity_id
_entity_poly.type
_entity_poly.pdbx_seq_one_letter_code
_entity_poly.pdbx_strand_id
1 'polypeptide(L)'
;MALRNLSQPEYQPEPAPPAGSLPGLTSMVHSFLGLVQPKAFPAELLTNLIQQKNDITDPAVYKEVLVYEVGFLVCTAIGLLFIILMPLVGFCFCCCRCCGNCGGTMYQKQSKRTGCQRRALFVSVLLVTTLILAGNVCAFISNNRVSRAMNDSFGALNSTLDNLGTFVRSIPQQVDFIIATSDVPVSRANSSLQDIGPILGGRIISEVGDEAYGALGSAMSLLEVTDRVERELRAVNQSGQHLQQLQGELTQNLSRLQERINRTLQSCGPSCSQVSVSGLAPEADFSMVPDVSSQLELLSNLTSANLSAVLQQANETLNKTPTRVKEQAEKVVADARRQLAEVRRKIGGVRSEIPVLDTLGNVTTALDDVGRQASDYEPQVAAYDGYRWIVGICLCCLVLLIVLCYLLGLALGALGLKPPVPPNERGCLSNSGGDFFMV
;
A
#
# COMPACT_ATOMS: atom_id res chain seq x y z
N MET A 1 3.64 -11.07 4.67
CA MET A 1 4.88 -10.45 4.15
C MET A 1 4.44 -9.19 3.44
N ALA A 2 4.65 -8.02 4.03
CA ALA A 2 4.22 -6.76 3.43
C ALA A 2 5.08 -6.48 2.19
N LEU A 3 4.46 -5.98 1.11
CA LEU A 3 5.10 -5.45 -0.11
C LEU A 3 5.91 -4.16 0.18
N ARG A 4 6.71 -4.14 1.25
CA ARG A 4 7.46 -2.97 1.73
C ARG A 4 8.61 -2.54 0.81
N ASN A 5 8.92 -3.31 -0.23
CA ASN A 5 10.03 -3.06 -1.15
C ASN A 5 9.59 -2.66 -2.57
N LEU A 6 8.32 -2.33 -2.80
CA LEU A 6 8.01 -1.59 -4.03
C LEU A 6 8.60 -0.18 -3.87
N SER A 7 9.68 0.10 -4.60
CA SER A 7 10.19 1.47 -4.77
C SER A 7 9.07 2.30 -5.38
N GLN A 8 8.50 3.21 -4.59
CA GLN A 8 7.54 4.16 -5.12
C GLN A 8 8.27 5.10 -6.09
N PRO A 9 7.69 5.39 -7.25
CA PRO A 9 8.23 6.42 -8.13
C PRO A 9 8.32 7.75 -7.37
N GLU A 10 9.46 8.42 -7.50
CA GLU A 10 9.66 9.75 -6.94
C GLU A 10 9.14 10.78 -7.93
N TYR A 11 8.14 11.54 -7.51
CA TYR A 11 7.52 12.58 -8.32
C TYR A 11 8.11 13.94 -7.97
N GLN A 12 8.21 14.81 -8.97
CA GLN A 12 8.50 16.22 -8.75
C GLN A 12 7.40 16.88 -7.91
N PRO A 13 7.75 17.78 -6.99
CA PRO A 13 6.77 18.46 -6.15
C PRO A 13 5.83 19.35 -6.97
N GLU A 14 4.57 19.45 -6.55
CA GLU A 14 3.61 20.37 -7.16
C GLU A 14 4.13 21.82 -7.10
N PRO A 15 3.83 22.65 -8.12
CA PRO A 15 4.14 24.07 -8.09
C PRO A 15 3.52 24.73 -6.85
N ALA A 16 4.34 25.45 -6.08
CA ALA A 16 3.86 26.15 -4.90
C ALA A 16 2.81 27.21 -5.28
N PRO A 17 1.68 27.33 -4.56
CA PRO A 17 0.69 28.35 -4.84
C PRO A 17 1.33 29.75 -4.67
N PRO A 18 1.00 30.71 -5.56
CA PRO A 18 1.65 32.01 -5.55
C PRO A 18 1.38 32.77 -4.25
N ALA A 19 2.44 33.33 -3.65
CA ALA A 19 2.36 34.12 -2.44
C ALA A 19 1.48 35.38 -2.64
N GLY A 20 0.60 35.67 -1.68
CA GLY A 20 -0.25 36.86 -1.67
C GLY A 20 -1.67 36.69 -2.24
N SER A 21 -2.28 35.52 -2.05
CA SER A 21 -3.70 35.33 -2.36
C SER A 21 -4.55 36.26 -1.48
N LEU A 22 -5.45 37.04 -2.11
CA LEU A 22 -6.49 37.76 -1.38
C LEU A 22 -7.69 36.82 -1.30
N PRO A 23 -7.93 36.12 -0.17
CA PRO A 23 -8.90 35.02 -0.11
C PRO A 23 -10.31 35.44 -0.53
N GLY A 24 -10.72 36.68 -0.21
CA GLY A 24 -12.01 37.22 -0.64
C GLY A 24 -12.12 37.38 -2.17
N LEU A 25 -11.07 37.87 -2.83
CA LEU A 25 -11.05 38.01 -4.29
C LEU A 25 -11.03 36.64 -4.97
N THR A 26 -10.25 35.70 -4.43
CA THR A 26 -10.18 34.31 -4.91
C THR A 26 -11.55 33.63 -4.83
N SER A 27 -12.26 33.78 -3.70
CA SER A 27 -13.61 33.23 -3.54
C SER A 27 -14.61 33.84 -4.53
N MET A 28 -14.56 35.16 -4.76
CA MET A 28 -15.40 35.82 -5.77
C MET A 28 -15.13 35.30 -7.18
N VAL A 29 -13.85 35.15 -7.55
CA VAL A 29 -13.45 34.59 -8.85
C VAL A 29 -13.95 33.16 -9.00
N HIS A 30 -13.79 32.29 -8.00
CA HIS A 30 -14.29 30.92 -8.07
C HIS A 30 -15.82 30.84 -8.17
N SER A 31 -16.55 31.72 -7.48
CA SER A 31 -18.01 31.81 -7.60
C SER A 31 -18.44 32.22 -9.03
N PHE A 32 -17.77 33.22 -9.60
CA PHE A 32 -18.00 33.63 -10.98
C PHE A 32 -17.64 32.53 -11.98
N LEU A 33 -16.49 31.87 -11.81
CA LEU A 33 -16.08 30.74 -12.65
C LEU A 33 -17.07 29.58 -12.57
N GLY A 34 -17.63 29.30 -11.39
CA GLY A 34 -18.69 28.30 -11.23
C GLY A 34 -19.99 28.65 -11.98
N LEU A 35 -20.25 29.94 -12.22
CA LEU A 35 -21.38 30.41 -13.01
C LEU A 35 -21.10 30.38 -14.53
N VAL A 36 -19.90 30.78 -14.94
CA VAL A 36 -19.50 30.86 -16.35
C VAL A 36 -19.15 29.48 -16.92
N GLN A 37 -18.56 28.61 -16.10
CA GLN A 37 -18.08 27.30 -16.50
C GLN A 37 -18.51 26.24 -15.46
N PRO A 38 -19.80 25.88 -15.43
CA PRO A 38 -20.33 24.92 -14.47
C PRO A 38 -19.95 23.47 -14.77
N LYS A 39 -19.49 23.18 -15.99
CA LYS A 39 -19.14 21.83 -16.44
C LYS A 39 -17.69 21.50 -16.04
N ALA A 40 -17.48 20.27 -15.57
CA ALA A 40 -16.13 19.74 -15.37
C ALA A 40 -15.43 19.50 -16.71
N PHE A 41 -14.10 19.49 -16.70
CA PHE A 41 -13.28 19.22 -17.88
C PHE A 41 -13.64 17.87 -18.51
N PRO A 42 -13.92 17.81 -19.84
CA PRO A 42 -14.30 16.59 -20.51
C PRO A 42 -13.09 15.63 -20.62
N ALA A 43 -13.06 14.61 -19.76
CA ALA A 43 -11.98 13.62 -19.75
C ALA A 43 -11.80 12.90 -21.10
N GLU A 44 -12.90 12.71 -21.85
CA GLU A 44 -12.95 12.16 -23.21
C GLU A 44 -12.03 12.92 -24.19
N LEU A 45 -11.86 14.24 -24.02
CA LEU A 45 -10.98 15.07 -24.85
C LEU A 45 -9.51 14.67 -24.67
N LEU A 46 -9.12 14.35 -23.42
CA LEU A 46 -7.78 13.89 -23.09
C LEU A 46 -7.54 12.49 -23.66
N THR A 47 -8.52 11.60 -23.56
CA THR A 47 -8.45 10.25 -24.13
C THR A 47 -8.29 10.29 -25.65
N ASN A 48 -9.03 11.19 -26.31
CA ASN A 48 -8.98 11.35 -27.76
C ASN A 48 -7.64 11.93 -28.24
N LEU A 49 -7.06 12.90 -27.52
CA LEU A 49 -5.71 13.42 -27.81
C LEU A 49 -4.60 12.37 -27.62
N ILE A 50 -4.79 11.44 -26.68
CA ILE A 50 -3.82 10.37 -26.40
C ILE A 50 -3.95 9.21 -27.40
N GLN A 51 -5.17 8.80 -27.75
CA GLN A 51 -5.41 7.65 -28.63
C GLN A 51 -5.33 7.99 -30.12
N GLN A 52 -5.79 9.18 -30.48
CA GLN A 52 -5.86 9.63 -31.85
C GLN A 52 -5.00 10.88 -31.90
N LYS A 53 -3.93 10.86 -32.70
CA LYS A 53 -3.17 12.06 -33.09
C LYS A 53 -4.06 12.94 -33.98
N ASN A 54 -5.27 13.24 -33.53
CA ASN A 54 -6.21 14.10 -34.19
C ASN A 54 -5.66 15.51 -34.02
N ASP A 55 -5.47 16.16 -35.15
CA ASP A 55 -5.17 17.57 -35.21
C ASP A 55 -6.26 18.31 -34.40
N ILE A 56 -5.85 19.22 -33.51
CA ILE A 56 -6.75 20.07 -32.70
C ILE A 56 -7.70 20.87 -33.63
N THR A 57 -7.39 20.89 -34.92
CA THR A 57 -8.14 21.48 -36.03
C THR A 57 -9.36 20.65 -36.48
N ASP A 58 -9.60 19.46 -35.92
CA ASP A 58 -10.77 18.64 -36.27
C ASP A 58 -12.09 19.36 -35.89
N PRO A 59 -13.05 19.47 -36.83
CA PRO A 59 -14.31 20.13 -36.59
C PRO A 59 -15.16 19.61 -35.43
N ALA A 60 -15.01 18.33 -35.05
CA ALA A 60 -15.71 17.77 -33.91
C ALA A 60 -15.12 18.26 -32.57
N VAL A 61 -13.80 18.34 -32.48
CA VAL A 61 -13.05 18.66 -31.25
C VAL A 61 -13.19 20.14 -30.89
N TYR A 62 -13.01 21.05 -31.86
CA TYR A 62 -13.15 22.49 -31.56
C TYR A 62 -14.57 22.86 -31.13
N LYS A 63 -15.58 22.17 -31.68
CA LYS A 63 -16.99 22.42 -31.34
C LYS A 63 -17.28 22.00 -29.90
N GLU A 64 -16.71 20.89 -29.46
CA GLU A 64 -16.86 20.43 -28.07
C GLU A 64 -16.18 21.40 -27.09
N VAL A 65 -14.99 21.91 -27.44
CA VAL A 65 -14.30 22.96 -26.66
C VAL A 65 -15.12 24.25 -26.60
N LEU A 66 -15.70 24.70 -27.71
CA LEU A 66 -16.57 25.89 -27.73
C LEU A 66 -17.84 25.71 -26.89
N VAL A 67 -18.43 24.51 -26.91
CA VAL A 67 -19.62 24.17 -26.09
C VAL A 67 -19.26 24.14 -24.59
N TYR A 68 -18.02 23.75 -24.28
CA TYR A 68 -17.48 23.80 -22.92
C TYR A 68 -17.24 25.25 -22.46
N GLU A 69 -16.81 26.14 -23.34
CA GLU A 69 -16.48 27.55 -23.04
C GLU A 69 -17.62 28.55 -23.32
N VAL A 70 -18.87 28.10 -23.50
CA VAL A 70 -20.02 28.96 -23.87
C VAL A 70 -20.18 30.17 -22.94
N GLY A 71 -19.95 30.01 -21.64
CA GLY A 71 -20.08 31.14 -20.71
C GLY A 71 -19.09 32.26 -21.01
N PHE A 72 -17.84 31.94 -21.40
CA PHE A 72 -16.86 32.94 -21.79
C PHE A 72 -17.25 33.62 -23.10
N LEU A 73 -17.82 32.88 -24.06
CA LEU A 73 -18.33 33.45 -25.31
C LEU A 73 -19.46 34.46 -25.06
N VAL A 74 -20.37 34.15 -24.13
CA VAL A 74 -21.44 35.07 -23.72
C VAL A 74 -20.85 36.34 -23.09
N CYS A 75 -19.88 36.20 -22.18
CA CYS A 75 -19.18 37.34 -21.57
C CYS A 75 -18.51 38.23 -22.63
N THR A 76 -17.83 37.63 -23.61
CA THR A 76 -17.20 38.33 -24.73
C THR A 76 -18.24 39.06 -25.58
N ALA A 77 -19.38 38.43 -25.90
CA ALA A 77 -20.45 39.06 -26.66
C ALA A 77 -21.04 40.28 -25.94
N ILE A 78 -21.27 40.19 -24.63
CA ILE A 78 -21.72 41.32 -23.80
C ILE A 78 -20.68 42.44 -23.81
N GLY A 79 -19.39 42.10 -23.66
CA GLY A 79 -18.30 43.07 -23.71
C GLY A 79 -18.20 43.81 -25.05
N LEU A 80 -18.29 43.08 -26.17
CA LEU A 80 -18.27 43.67 -27.52
C LEU A 80 -19.49 44.56 -27.76
N LEU A 81 -20.67 44.13 -27.32
CA LEU A 81 -21.89 44.93 -27.42
C LEU A 81 -21.74 46.24 -26.63
N PHE A 82 -21.12 46.22 -25.45
CA PHE A 82 -20.83 47.43 -24.69
C PHE A 82 -19.85 48.37 -25.42
N ILE A 83 -18.77 47.82 -26.00
CA ILE A 83 -17.78 48.58 -26.78
C ILE A 83 -18.42 49.28 -27.99
N ILE A 84 -19.42 48.65 -28.62
CA ILE A 84 -20.12 49.22 -29.78
C ILE A 84 -21.19 50.22 -29.34
N LEU A 85 -22.01 49.88 -28.35
CA LEU A 85 -23.12 50.73 -27.91
C LEU A 85 -22.65 52.02 -27.23
N MET A 86 -21.58 51.99 -26.44
CA MET A 86 -21.11 53.20 -25.73
C MET A 86 -20.77 54.37 -26.67
N PRO A 87 -19.94 54.20 -27.72
CA PRO A 87 -19.69 55.22 -28.72
C PRO A 87 -20.93 55.63 -29.50
N LEU A 88 -21.82 54.69 -29.86
CA LEU A 88 -23.06 55.00 -30.60
C LEU A 88 -24.01 55.88 -29.78
N VAL A 89 -24.17 55.56 -28.50
CA VAL A 89 -24.96 56.36 -27.56
C VAL A 89 -24.30 57.73 -27.39
N GLY A 90 -22.98 57.79 -27.19
CA GLY A 90 -22.22 59.05 -27.12
C GLY A 90 -22.39 59.92 -28.37
N PHE A 91 -22.34 59.32 -29.57
CA PHE A 91 -22.56 59.99 -30.84
C PHE A 91 -23.99 60.52 -30.97
N CYS A 92 -25.00 59.69 -30.62
CA CYS A 92 -26.40 60.10 -30.61
C CYS A 92 -26.63 61.29 -29.66
N PHE A 93 -26.11 61.23 -28.43
CA PHE A 93 -26.17 62.35 -27.49
C PHE A 93 -25.45 63.61 -28.00
N CYS A 94 -24.29 63.45 -28.64
CA CYS A 94 -23.56 64.55 -29.26
C CYS A 94 -24.41 65.22 -30.35
N CYS A 95 -24.98 64.44 -31.28
CA CYS A 95 -25.88 64.94 -32.33
C CYS A 95 -27.13 65.61 -31.74
N CYS A 96 -27.79 65.00 -30.75
CA CYS A 96 -28.97 65.57 -30.10
C CYS A 96 -28.66 66.86 -29.33
N ARG A 97 -27.43 67.01 -28.80
CA ARG A 97 -26.96 68.25 -28.18
C ARG A 97 -26.64 69.32 -29.22
N CYS A 98 -26.00 68.97 -30.35
CA CYS A 98 -25.81 69.87 -31.49
C CYS A 98 -27.13 70.38 -32.08
N CYS A 99 -28.19 69.56 -32.06
CA CYS A 99 -29.54 69.95 -32.48
C CYS A 99 -30.37 70.69 -31.38
N GLY A 100 -29.78 71.00 -30.23
CA GLY A 100 -30.43 71.80 -29.17
C GLY A 100 -31.47 71.06 -28.31
N ASN A 101 -31.74 69.78 -28.56
CA ASN A 101 -32.83 69.03 -27.89
C ASN A 101 -32.41 68.37 -26.57
N CYS A 102 -31.14 67.97 -26.40
CA CYS A 102 -30.65 67.29 -25.19
C CYS A 102 -29.70 68.19 -24.37
N GLY A 103 -30.21 68.80 -23.31
CA GLY A 103 -29.43 69.61 -22.36
C GLY A 103 -28.82 70.91 -22.93
N GLY A 104 -29.16 71.27 -24.18
CA GLY A 104 -28.66 72.43 -24.95
C GLY A 104 -28.84 73.77 -24.26
N THR A 105 -29.91 73.92 -23.48
CA THR A 105 -30.25 75.15 -22.79
C THR A 105 -29.38 75.34 -21.55
N MET A 106 -28.45 76.32 -21.59
CA MET A 106 -27.57 76.71 -20.48
C MET A 106 -28.31 77.43 -19.32
N TYR A 107 -29.56 77.05 -19.04
CA TYR A 107 -30.38 77.64 -17.97
C TYR A 107 -30.37 76.75 -16.73
N GLN A 108 -29.63 77.13 -15.69
CA GLN A 108 -29.59 76.43 -14.41
C GLN A 108 -30.65 77.00 -13.45
N LYS A 109 -31.85 76.37 -13.41
CA LYS A 109 -32.91 76.75 -12.46
C LYS A 109 -32.51 76.36 -11.03
N GLN A 110 -32.13 77.35 -10.20
CA GLN A 110 -31.82 77.11 -8.79
C GLN A 110 -33.13 77.01 -7.96
N SER A 111 -33.38 75.84 -7.40
CA SER A 111 -34.48 75.54 -6.45
C SER A 111 -33.96 75.46 -5.00
N LYS A 112 -34.83 75.59 -3.99
CA LYS A 112 -34.51 75.33 -2.57
C LYS A 112 -33.91 73.93 -2.33
N ARG A 113 -34.20 72.95 -3.22
CA ARG A 113 -33.67 71.57 -3.15
C ARG A 113 -32.28 71.40 -3.78
N THR A 114 -31.73 72.42 -4.46
CA THR A 114 -30.46 72.34 -5.22
C THR A 114 -29.28 71.96 -4.33
N GLY A 115 -29.23 72.43 -3.08
CA GLY A 115 -28.16 72.06 -2.14
C GLY A 115 -28.19 70.59 -1.69
N CYS A 116 -29.37 69.98 -1.59
CA CYS A 116 -29.51 68.54 -1.34
C CYS A 116 -29.14 67.73 -2.58
N GLN A 117 -29.59 68.15 -3.76
CA GLN A 117 -29.28 67.49 -5.04
C GLN A 117 -27.78 67.53 -5.37
N ARG A 118 -27.10 68.65 -5.15
CA ARG A 118 -25.64 68.77 -5.33
C ARG A 118 -24.86 67.84 -4.40
N ARG A 119 -25.27 67.75 -3.13
CA ARG A 119 -24.65 66.83 -2.16
C ARG A 119 -24.89 65.37 -2.52
N ALA A 120 -26.11 65.02 -2.96
CA ALA A 120 -26.41 63.67 -3.45
C ALA A 120 -25.58 63.31 -4.69
N LEU A 121 -25.44 64.21 -5.65
CA LEU A 121 -24.58 64.01 -6.83
C LEU A 121 -23.10 63.89 -6.44
N PHE A 122 -22.61 64.73 -5.52
CA PHE A 122 -21.24 64.64 -5.02
C PHE A 122 -20.95 63.29 -4.38
N VAL A 123 -21.83 62.82 -3.47
CA VAL A 123 -21.71 61.51 -2.83
C VAL A 123 -21.81 60.38 -3.86
N SER A 124 -22.72 60.49 -4.83
CA SER A 124 -22.85 59.48 -5.90
C SER A 124 -21.61 59.40 -6.78
N VAL A 125 -21.06 60.53 -7.22
CA VAL A 125 -19.83 60.56 -8.03
C VAL A 125 -18.66 60.04 -7.21
N LEU A 126 -18.55 60.42 -5.94
CA LEU A 126 -17.51 59.89 -5.06
C LEU A 126 -17.61 58.36 -4.90
N LEU A 127 -18.82 57.81 -4.72
CA LEU A 127 -19.06 56.37 -4.64
C LEU A 127 -18.70 55.66 -5.97
N VAL A 128 -19.12 56.20 -7.10
CA VAL A 128 -18.78 55.62 -8.41
C VAL A 128 -17.27 55.67 -8.66
N THR A 129 -16.62 56.78 -8.34
CA THR A 129 -15.16 56.95 -8.49
C THR A 129 -14.39 55.98 -7.60
N THR A 130 -14.83 55.72 -6.35
CA THR A 130 -14.18 54.72 -5.49
C THR A 130 -14.36 53.30 -6.01
N LEU A 131 -15.52 52.96 -6.57
CA LEU A 131 -15.74 51.67 -7.22
C LEU A 131 -14.86 51.49 -8.46
N ILE A 132 -14.74 52.52 -9.31
CA ILE A 132 -13.85 52.49 -10.49
C ILE A 132 -12.39 52.34 -10.05
N LEU A 133 -11.96 53.06 -9.00
CA LEU A 133 -10.61 52.94 -8.46
C LEU A 133 -10.33 51.53 -7.94
N ALA A 134 -11.26 50.95 -7.17
CA ALA A 134 -11.15 49.58 -6.68
C ALA A 134 -11.06 48.56 -7.84
N GLY A 135 -11.88 48.75 -8.88
CA GLY A 135 -11.83 47.96 -10.11
C GLY A 135 -10.50 48.09 -10.85
N ASN A 136 -9.95 49.31 -10.95
CA ASN A 136 -8.66 49.55 -11.60
C ASN A 136 -7.49 48.91 -10.85
N VAL A 137 -7.49 48.96 -9.51
CA VAL A 137 -6.51 48.23 -8.68
C VAL A 137 -6.60 46.73 -8.94
N CYS A 138 -7.82 46.16 -9.01
CA CYS A 138 -8.01 44.76 -9.34
C CYS A 138 -7.52 44.42 -10.76
N ALA A 139 -7.72 45.32 -11.73
CA ALA A 139 -7.25 45.16 -13.11
C ALA A 139 -5.71 45.13 -13.19
N PHE A 140 -5.01 46.04 -12.50
CA PHE A 140 -3.55 46.03 -12.40
C PHE A 140 -3.02 44.73 -11.80
N ILE A 141 -3.59 44.30 -10.67
CA ILE A 141 -3.19 43.06 -9.99
C ILE A 141 -3.45 41.86 -10.90
N SER A 142 -4.61 41.80 -11.55
CA SER A 142 -4.98 40.70 -12.45
C SER A 142 -4.06 40.65 -13.66
N ASN A 143 -3.72 41.78 -14.28
CA ASN A 143 -2.81 41.83 -15.43
C ASN A 143 -1.44 41.24 -15.11
N ASN A 144 -0.89 41.55 -13.93
CA ASN A 144 0.38 40.99 -13.44
C ASN A 144 0.26 39.53 -13.01
N ARG A 145 -0.90 39.10 -12.51
CA ARG A 145 -1.12 37.70 -12.12
C ARG A 145 -1.26 36.79 -13.34
N VAL A 146 -1.90 37.24 -14.41
CA VAL A 146 -2.01 36.48 -15.66
C VAL A 146 -0.63 36.22 -16.25
N SER A 147 0.26 37.21 -16.32
CA SER A 147 1.63 37.02 -16.82
C SER A 147 2.43 36.01 -15.99
N ARG A 148 2.35 36.11 -14.65
CA ARG A 148 2.99 35.13 -13.76
C ARG A 148 2.43 33.74 -13.95
N ALA A 149 1.10 33.61 -13.99
CA ALA A 149 0.43 32.34 -14.19
C ALA A 149 0.79 31.71 -15.55
N MET A 150 0.91 32.50 -16.63
CA MET A 150 1.35 31.99 -17.93
C MET A 150 2.77 31.41 -17.87
N ASN A 151 3.70 32.13 -17.24
CA ASN A 151 5.08 31.65 -17.08
C ASN A 151 5.15 30.37 -16.23
N ASP A 152 4.44 30.35 -15.10
CA ASP A 152 4.42 29.19 -14.20
C ASP A 152 3.70 27.98 -14.82
N SER A 153 2.74 28.21 -15.74
CA SER A 153 1.97 27.13 -16.39
C SER A 153 2.83 26.23 -17.27
N PHE A 154 3.83 26.76 -17.97
CA PHE A 154 4.75 25.94 -18.78
C PHE A 154 5.63 25.06 -17.90
N GLY A 155 6.16 25.60 -16.79
CA GLY A 155 6.89 24.81 -15.80
C GLY A 155 6.04 23.73 -15.15
N ALA A 156 4.79 24.07 -14.79
CA ALA A 156 3.82 23.12 -14.25
C ALA A 156 3.46 22.02 -15.26
N LEU A 157 3.26 22.37 -16.52
CA LEU A 157 2.98 21.42 -17.59
C LEU A 157 4.16 20.47 -17.82
N ASN A 158 5.38 20.98 -17.85
CA ASN A 158 6.58 20.16 -18.01
C ASN A 158 6.76 19.19 -16.81
N SER A 159 6.58 19.67 -15.58
CA SER A 159 6.63 18.82 -14.38
C SER A 159 5.52 17.77 -14.38
N THR A 160 4.31 18.14 -14.82
CA THR A 160 3.17 17.21 -14.94
C THR A 160 3.43 16.13 -15.98
N LEU A 161 3.96 16.48 -17.15
CA LEU A 161 4.33 15.53 -18.20
C LEU A 161 5.44 14.59 -17.74
N ASP A 162 6.44 15.09 -17.04
CA ASP A 162 7.54 14.28 -16.48
C ASP A 162 7.02 13.30 -15.40
N ASN A 163 6.16 13.78 -14.50
CA ASN A 163 5.50 12.95 -13.49
C ASN A 163 4.62 11.86 -14.14
N LEU A 164 3.87 12.20 -15.18
CA LEU A 164 3.05 11.23 -15.91
C LEU A 164 3.92 10.22 -16.67
N GLY A 165 5.03 10.66 -17.27
CA GLY A 165 6.03 9.79 -17.88
C GLY A 165 6.66 8.83 -16.88
N THR A 166 6.99 9.31 -15.68
CA THR A 166 7.50 8.49 -14.56
C THR A 166 6.47 7.45 -14.11
N PHE A 167 5.20 7.85 -13.96
CA PHE A 167 4.11 6.93 -13.63
C PHE A 167 3.99 5.81 -14.68
N VAL A 168 3.91 6.18 -15.96
CA VAL A 168 3.81 5.24 -17.09
C VAL A 168 5.00 4.27 -17.12
N ARG A 169 6.24 4.76 -16.97
CA ARG A 169 7.44 3.90 -16.97
C ARG A 169 7.53 2.99 -15.75
N SER A 170 6.95 3.38 -14.61
CA SER A 170 6.99 2.59 -13.38
C SER A 170 6.07 1.36 -13.40
N ILE A 171 4.98 1.39 -14.18
CA ILE A 171 4.00 0.29 -14.26
C ILE A 171 4.65 -1.04 -14.70
N PRO A 172 5.35 -1.15 -15.85
CA PRO A 172 5.95 -2.42 -16.26
C PRO A 172 7.03 -2.90 -15.28
N GLN A 173 7.79 -1.99 -14.68
CA GLN A 173 8.81 -2.34 -13.69
C GLN A 173 8.20 -2.95 -12.43
N GLN A 174 7.09 -2.40 -11.93
CA GLN A 174 6.38 -2.94 -10.78
C GLN A 174 5.75 -4.31 -11.08
N VAL A 175 5.21 -4.51 -12.28
CA VAL A 175 4.68 -5.81 -12.72
C VAL A 175 5.80 -6.85 -12.77
N ASP A 176 6.93 -6.54 -13.43
CA ASP A 176 8.08 -7.43 -13.52
C ASP A 176 8.65 -7.76 -12.12
N PHE A 177 8.69 -6.78 -11.21
CA PHE A 177 9.10 -6.98 -9.82
C PHE A 177 8.19 -7.94 -9.06
N ILE A 178 6.86 -7.80 -9.19
CA ILE A 178 5.89 -8.69 -8.53
C ILE A 178 6.03 -10.10 -9.08
N ILE A 179 6.18 -10.27 -10.40
CA ILE A 179 6.40 -11.57 -11.04
C ILE A 179 7.67 -12.22 -10.48
N ALA A 180 8.80 -11.50 -10.47
CA ALA A 180 10.06 -12.01 -9.95
C ALA A 180 9.97 -12.37 -8.45
N THR A 181 9.35 -11.52 -7.65
CA THR A 181 9.21 -11.73 -6.20
C THR A 181 8.29 -12.90 -5.88
N SER A 182 7.28 -13.15 -6.72
CA SER A 182 6.36 -14.29 -6.57
C SER A 182 7.05 -15.65 -6.73
N ASP A 183 8.20 -15.70 -7.41
CA ASP A 183 8.93 -16.95 -7.60
C ASP A 183 9.52 -17.49 -6.29
N VAL A 184 9.85 -16.60 -5.35
CA VAL A 184 10.43 -16.97 -4.05
C VAL A 184 9.50 -17.88 -3.23
N PRO A 185 8.24 -17.49 -2.90
CA PRO A 185 7.34 -18.35 -2.16
C PRO A 185 6.93 -19.61 -2.96
N VAL A 186 6.75 -19.52 -4.27
CA VAL A 186 6.41 -20.68 -5.12
C VAL A 186 7.54 -21.70 -5.15
N SER A 187 8.78 -21.24 -5.33
CA SER A 187 9.97 -22.10 -5.29
C SER A 187 10.17 -22.72 -3.92
N ARG A 188 9.99 -21.94 -2.84
CA ARG A 188 10.06 -22.45 -1.46
C ARG A 188 8.99 -23.51 -1.19
N ALA A 189 7.74 -23.29 -1.61
CA ALA A 189 6.68 -24.29 -1.46
C ALA A 189 6.99 -25.56 -2.25
N ASN A 190 7.49 -25.44 -3.49
CA ASN A 190 7.89 -26.59 -4.30
C ASN A 190 9.07 -27.37 -3.68
N SER A 191 10.04 -26.68 -3.07
CA SER A 191 11.14 -27.32 -2.31
C SER A 191 10.60 -28.06 -1.08
N SER A 192 9.74 -27.43 -0.29
CA SER A 192 9.13 -28.08 0.88
C SER A 192 8.31 -29.32 0.52
N LEU A 193 7.66 -29.32 -0.65
CA LEU A 193 6.96 -30.50 -1.17
C LEU A 193 7.91 -31.63 -1.59
N GLN A 194 9.08 -31.30 -2.16
CA GLN A 194 10.10 -32.31 -2.49
C GLN A 194 10.70 -32.93 -1.22
N ASP A 195 10.86 -32.12 -0.19
CA ASP A 195 11.42 -32.50 1.10
C ASP A 195 10.35 -32.95 2.10
N ILE A 196 9.15 -33.33 1.65
CA ILE A 196 8.05 -33.71 2.55
C ILE A 196 8.41 -34.89 3.46
N GLY A 197 9.23 -35.83 2.96
CA GLY A 197 9.70 -36.99 3.70
C GLY A 197 10.46 -36.60 4.97
N PRO A 198 11.61 -35.90 4.86
CA PRO A 198 12.33 -35.43 6.03
C PRO A 198 11.57 -34.38 6.84
N ILE A 199 10.77 -33.49 6.22
CA ILE A 199 10.03 -32.45 6.96
C ILE A 199 8.92 -33.07 7.81
N LEU A 200 7.96 -33.77 7.19
CA LEU A 200 6.82 -34.33 7.89
C LEU A 200 7.19 -35.63 8.63
N GLY A 201 8.00 -36.50 8.01
CA GLY A 201 8.49 -37.70 8.67
C GLY A 201 9.44 -37.39 9.83
N GLY A 202 10.31 -36.39 9.69
CA GLY A 202 11.14 -35.90 10.79
C GLY A 202 10.31 -35.29 11.92
N ARG A 203 9.23 -34.56 11.60
CA ARG A 203 8.26 -34.07 12.59
C ARG A 203 7.59 -35.22 13.35
N ILE A 204 7.14 -36.26 12.65
CA ILE A 204 6.53 -37.45 13.28
C ILE A 204 7.53 -38.14 14.21
N ILE A 205 8.78 -38.34 13.76
CA ILE A 205 9.83 -38.91 14.61
C ILE A 205 10.12 -37.98 15.80
N SER A 206 10.11 -36.66 15.64
CA SER A 206 10.36 -35.76 16.78
C SER A 206 9.26 -35.78 17.84
N GLU A 207 8.02 -36.03 17.44
CA GLU A 207 6.87 -36.01 18.36
C GLU A 207 6.64 -37.38 19.02
N VAL A 208 6.91 -38.48 18.30
CA VAL A 208 6.64 -39.85 18.76
C VAL A 208 7.92 -40.63 19.10
N GLY A 209 9.04 -40.25 18.51
CA GLY A 209 10.30 -40.99 18.57
C GLY A 209 10.90 -41.06 19.96
N ASP A 210 10.87 -39.99 20.75
CA ASP A 210 11.47 -40.01 22.10
C ASP A 210 10.83 -41.08 22.99
N GLU A 211 9.49 -41.14 23.01
CA GLU A 211 8.74 -42.16 23.74
C GLU A 211 8.92 -43.55 23.10
N ALA A 212 8.86 -43.65 21.77
CA ALA A 212 8.95 -44.93 21.07
C ALA A 212 10.33 -45.57 21.17
N TYR A 213 11.41 -44.81 20.95
CA TYR A 213 12.79 -45.28 21.12
C TYR A 213 13.09 -45.58 22.59
N GLY A 214 12.56 -44.78 23.53
CA GLY A 214 12.65 -45.06 24.96
C GLY A 214 12.03 -46.40 25.33
N ALA A 215 10.79 -46.64 24.92
CA ALA A 215 10.08 -47.90 25.16
C ALA A 215 10.76 -49.11 24.48
N LEU A 216 11.24 -48.94 23.24
CA LEU A 216 12.03 -49.96 22.54
C LEU A 216 13.32 -50.31 23.29
N GLY A 217 14.04 -49.29 23.77
CA GLY A 217 15.25 -49.47 24.56
C GLY A 217 15.00 -50.20 25.88
N SER A 218 13.93 -49.83 26.61
CA SER A 218 13.53 -50.54 27.83
C SER A 218 13.14 -52.00 27.55
N ALA A 219 12.42 -52.26 26.47
CA ALA A 219 12.05 -53.63 26.08
C ALA A 219 13.27 -54.47 25.70
N MET A 220 14.25 -53.91 24.98
CA MET A 220 15.50 -54.59 24.66
C MET A 220 16.30 -54.92 25.92
N SER A 221 16.40 -53.98 26.86
CA SER A 221 17.07 -54.21 28.14
C SER A 221 16.38 -55.29 28.97
N LEU A 222 15.05 -55.31 29.01
CA LEU A 222 14.29 -56.35 29.71
C LEU A 222 14.50 -57.74 29.10
N LEU A 223 14.60 -57.85 27.77
CA LEU A 223 14.96 -59.11 27.11
C LEU A 223 16.35 -59.59 27.47
N GLU A 224 17.34 -58.69 27.53
CA GLU A 224 18.70 -59.05 27.94
C GLU A 224 18.75 -59.58 29.38
N VAL A 225 18.02 -58.92 30.29
CA VAL A 225 17.86 -59.38 31.67
C VAL A 225 17.16 -60.75 31.71
N THR A 226 16.13 -60.95 30.89
CA THR A 226 15.37 -62.20 30.80
C THR A 226 16.27 -63.37 30.35
N ASP A 227 17.09 -63.17 29.32
CA ASP A 227 18.07 -64.18 28.85
C ASP A 227 19.08 -64.54 29.95
N ARG A 228 19.57 -63.53 30.68
CA ARG A 228 20.48 -63.75 31.79
C ARG A 228 19.82 -64.55 32.91
N VAL A 229 18.60 -64.20 33.30
CA VAL A 229 17.84 -64.91 34.34
C VAL A 229 17.56 -66.35 33.93
N GLU A 230 17.22 -66.61 32.66
CA GLU A 230 17.04 -67.96 32.13
C GLU A 230 18.32 -68.80 32.29
N ARG A 231 19.48 -68.24 31.93
CA ARG A 231 20.78 -68.93 32.09
C ARG A 231 21.11 -69.24 33.54
N GLU A 232 20.93 -68.27 34.45
CA GLU A 232 21.20 -68.46 35.88
C GLU A 232 20.23 -69.49 36.50
N LEU A 233 18.94 -69.41 36.19
CA LEU A 233 17.95 -70.39 36.67
C LEU A 233 18.21 -71.80 36.13
N ARG A 234 18.67 -71.93 34.88
CA ARG A 234 19.08 -73.22 34.31
C ARG A 234 20.26 -73.80 35.07
N ALA A 235 21.26 -72.98 35.41
CA ALA A 235 22.39 -73.41 36.21
C ALA A 235 21.96 -73.86 37.61
N VAL A 236 21.10 -73.08 38.29
CA VAL A 236 20.54 -73.45 39.60
C VAL A 236 19.77 -74.76 39.53
N ASN A 237 18.94 -74.98 38.51
CA ASN A 237 18.18 -76.22 38.35
C ASN A 237 19.11 -77.43 38.18
N GLN A 238 20.11 -77.31 37.30
CA GLN A 238 21.08 -78.37 37.04
C GLN A 238 21.93 -78.68 38.28
N SER A 239 22.43 -77.65 38.96
CA SER A 239 23.19 -77.82 40.21
C SER A 239 22.32 -78.40 41.32
N GLY A 240 21.06 -77.96 41.45
CA GLY A 240 20.11 -78.48 42.42
C GLY A 240 19.83 -79.98 42.22
N GLN A 241 19.51 -80.39 40.99
CA GLN A 241 19.32 -81.80 40.64
C GLN A 241 20.58 -82.65 40.91
N HIS A 242 21.76 -82.12 40.57
CA HIS A 242 23.01 -82.82 40.81
C HIS A 242 23.30 -82.99 42.31
N LEU A 243 23.09 -81.95 43.11
CA LEU A 243 23.26 -82.00 44.57
C LEU A 243 22.25 -82.95 45.22
N GLN A 244 21.00 -82.98 44.77
CA GLN A 244 19.99 -83.95 45.23
C GLN A 244 20.38 -85.40 44.92
N GLN A 245 20.94 -85.65 43.73
CA GLN A 245 21.44 -86.98 43.37
C GLN A 245 22.60 -87.41 44.29
N LEU A 246 23.59 -86.54 44.47
CA LEU A 246 24.73 -86.76 45.38
C LEU A 246 24.27 -86.99 46.82
N GLN A 247 23.28 -86.22 47.29
CA GLN A 247 22.69 -86.40 48.61
C GLN A 247 22.00 -87.76 48.73
N GLY A 248 21.27 -88.21 47.70
CA GLY A 248 20.66 -89.54 47.64
C GLY A 248 21.69 -90.65 47.73
N GLU A 249 22.79 -90.55 46.97
CA GLU A 249 23.91 -91.50 47.03
C GLU A 249 24.60 -91.49 48.40
N LEU A 250 24.85 -90.31 48.98
CA LEU A 250 25.43 -90.17 50.31
C LEU A 250 24.52 -90.77 51.39
N THR A 251 23.21 -90.52 51.31
CA THR A 251 22.21 -91.08 52.24
C THR A 251 22.19 -92.61 52.17
N GLN A 252 22.25 -93.18 50.96
CA GLN A 252 22.34 -94.64 50.78
C GLN A 252 23.66 -95.22 51.31
N ASN A 253 24.78 -94.53 51.11
CA ASN A 253 26.07 -94.99 51.60
C ASN A 253 26.16 -94.88 53.13
N LEU A 254 25.68 -93.79 53.72
CA LEU A 254 25.60 -93.60 55.17
C LEU A 254 24.65 -94.60 55.82
N SER A 255 23.49 -94.92 55.21
CA SER A 255 22.58 -95.94 55.74
C SER A 255 23.19 -97.34 55.71
N ARG A 256 23.91 -97.71 54.63
CA ARG A 256 24.70 -98.95 54.58
C ARG A 256 25.79 -98.98 55.65
N LEU A 257 26.46 -97.85 55.89
CA LEU A 257 27.52 -97.73 56.89
C LEU A 257 26.94 -97.83 58.30
N GLN A 258 25.80 -97.18 58.56
CA GLN A 258 25.02 -97.32 59.78
C GLN A 258 24.65 -98.78 60.02
N GLU A 259 24.11 -99.47 59.02
CA GLU A 259 23.73 -100.88 59.14
C GLU A 259 24.94 -101.78 59.45
N ARG A 260 26.08 -101.55 58.78
CA ARG A 260 27.33 -102.28 59.05
C ARG A 260 27.84 -102.03 60.47
N ILE A 261 27.86 -100.77 60.93
CA ILE A 261 28.26 -100.42 62.30
C ILE A 261 27.29 -101.06 63.30
N ASN A 262 25.99 -101.03 63.04
CA ASN A 262 24.98 -101.62 63.93
C ASN A 262 25.15 -103.14 64.04
N ARG A 263 25.42 -103.84 62.93
CA ARG A 263 25.77 -105.28 62.95
C ARG A 263 27.04 -105.56 63.76
N THR A 264 28.07 -104.72 63.64
CA THR A 264 29.31 -104.85 64.43
C THR A 264 29.06 -104.58 65.91
N LEU A 265 28.27 -103.56 66.26
CA LEU A 265 27.88 -103.25 67.64
C LEU A 265 27.10 -104.40 68.28
N GLN A 266 26.19 -105.03 67.53
CA GLN A 266 25.47 -106.24 67.97
C GLN A 266 26.42 -107.39 68.29
N SER A 267 27.52 -107.55 67.54
CA SER A 267 28.52 -108.59 67.78
C SER A 267 29.49 -108.31 68.94
N CYS A 268 29.63 -107.04 69.36
CA CYS A 268 30.59 -106.60 70.39
C CYS A 268 30.10 -106.87 71.84
N GLY A 269 28.82 -107.17 72.05
CA GLY A 269 28.27 -107.42 73.39
C GLY A 269 28.21 -106.16 74.28
N PRO A 270 28.06 -106.31 75.63
CA PRO A 270 27.67 -105.21 76.52
C PRO A 270 28.69 -104.07 76.65
N SER A 271 29.95 -104.29 76.27
CA SER A 271 31.02 -103.27 76.34
C SER A 271 30.90 -102.14 75.31
N CYS A 272 30.09 -102.31 74.25
CA CYS A 272 29.90 -101.30 73.18
C CYS A 272 28.59 -100.49 73.30
N SER A 273 27.88 -100.57 74.43
CA SER A 273 26.51 -100.04 74.61
C SER A 273 26.36 -98.51 74.62
N GLN A 274 27.46 -97.75 74.67
CA GLN A 274 27.45 -96.27 74.68
C GLN A 274 27.66 -95.62 73.29
N VAL A 275 27.87 -96.39 72.22
CA VAL A 275 28.13 -95.84 70.88
C VAL A 275 26.82 -95.64 70.12
N SER A 276 26.46 -94.39 69.82
CA SER A 276 25.28 -94.03 69.02
C SER A 276 25.66 -93.78 67.56
N VAL A 277 24.92 -94.39 66.64
CA VAL A 277 25.10 -94.20 65.18
C VAL A 277 24.15 -93.14 64.61
N SER A 278 23.33 -92.53 65.47
CA SER A 278 22.23 -91.62 65.11
C SER A 278 22.70 -90.30 64.48
N GLY A 279 23.99 -89.97 64.59
CA GLY A 279 24.59 -88.79 63.95
C GLY A 279 25.07 -89.00 62.50
N LEU A 280 25.01 -90.23 61.97
CA LEU A 280 25.43 -90.53 60.58
C LEU A 280 24.29 -90.27 59.58
N ALA A 281 23.78 -89.04 59.55
CA ALA A 281 22.85 -88.57 58.54
C ALA A 281 23.45 -87.37 57.79
N PRO A 282 23.12 -87.15 56.51
CA PRO A 282 23.48 -85.91 55.84
C PRO A 282 22.81 -84.73 56.57
N GLU A 283 23.60 -83.72 56.95
CA GLU A 283 23.08 -82.50 57.58
C GLU A 283 22.48 -81.52 56.56
N ALA A 284 23.00 -81.53 55.32
CA ALA A 284 22.48 -80.71 54.23
C ALA A 284 21.21 -81.33 53.62
N ASP A 285 20.16 -80.51 53.45
CA ASP A 285 18.92 -80.88 52.77
C ASP A 285 18.73 -80.12 51.46
N PHE A 286 19.18 -80.71 50.36
CA PHE A 286 19.03 -80.12 49.02
C PHE A 286 17.64 -80.36 48.42
N SER A 287 16.74 -81.07 49.11
CA SER A 287 15.32 -81.16 48.71
C SER A 287 14.56 -79.86 48.94
N MET A 288 15.11 -78.95 49.75
CA MET A 288 14.57 -77.59 49.98
C MET A 288 14.83 -76.63 48.81
N VAL A 289 15.67 -77.00 47.82
CA VAL A 289 15.87 -76.19 46.61
C VAL A 289 14.57 -76.22 45.80
N PRO A 290 13.93 -75.07 45.56
CA PRO A 290 12.64 -75.02 44.87
C PRO A 290 12.79 -75.49 43.43
N ASP A 291 11.78 -76.21 42.93
CA ASP A 291 11.69 -76.55 41.52
C ASP A 291 11.43 -75.29 40.70
N VAL A 292 12.36 -74.97 39.81
CA VAL A 292 12.31 -73.82 38.91
C VAL A 292 11.93 -74.19 37.48
N SER A 293 11.55 -75.45 37.23
CA SER A 293 11.28 -75.97 35.89
C SER A 293 10.15 -75.22 35.18
N SER A 294 9.08 -74.87 35.91
CA SER A 294 7.94 -74.11 35.34
C SER A 294 8.31 -72.68 34.92
N GLN A 295 9.15 -72.02 35.70
CA GLN A 295 9.65 -70.67 35.41
C GLN A 295 10.63 -70.70 34.24
N LEU A 296 11.45 -71.76 34.16
CA LEU A 296 12.37 -71.98 33.04
C LEU A 296 11.61 -72.24 31.74
N GLU A 297 10.50 -72.97 31.79
CA GLU A 297 9.62 -73.20 30.64
C GLU A 297 9.01 -71.88 30.13
N LEU A 298 8.48 -71.05 31.03
CA LEU A 298 7.95 -69.72 30.70
C LEU A 298 9.00 -68.81 30.06
N LEU A 299 10.22 -68.76 30.63
CA LEU A 299 11.32 -67.96 30.09
C LEU A 299 11.77 -68.48 28.72
N SER A 300 11.88 -69.79 28.56
CA SER A 300 12.26 -70.41 27.28
C SER A 300 11.23 -70.18 26.17
N ASN A 301 9.93 -70.12 26.52
CA ASN A 301 8.87 -69.76 25.59
C ASN A 301 8.96 -68.28 25.17
N LEU A 302 9.34 -67.39 26.09
CA LEU A 302 9.53 -65.97 25.78
C LEU A 302 10.77 -65.71 24.91
N THR A 303 11.88 -66.40 25.16
CA THR A 303 13.11 -66.27 24.37
C THR A 303 12.97 -66.92 22.99
N SER A 304 12.27 -68.05 22.88
CA SER A 304 11.98 -68.70 21.59
C SER A 304 11.03 -67.92 20.68
N ALA A 305 10.22 -66.99 21.23
CA ALA A 305 9.36 -66.10 20.44
C ALA A 305 10.14 -65.07 19.60
N ASN A 306 11.47 -65.06 19.61
CA ASN A 306 12.33 -64.16 18.83
C ASN A 306 11.94 -62.68 18.98
N LEU A 307 11.58 -62.28 20.20
CA LEU A 307 11.16 -60.90 20.50
C LEU A 307 12.23 -59.86 20.10
N SER A 308 13.51 -60.24 20.11
CA SER A 308 14.62 -59.41 19.62
C SER A 308 14.43 -58.99 18.15
N ALA A 309 14.04 -59.93 17.28
CA ALA A 309 13.78 -59.64 15.87
C ALA A 309 12.57 -58.71 15.70
N VAL A 310 11.54 -58.86 16.53
CA VAL A 310 10.36 -57.98 16.54
C VAL A 310 10.73 -56.56 16.96
N LEU A 311 11.53 -56.39 18.02
CA LEU A 311 11.98 -55.07 18.48
C LEU A 311 12.92 -54.41 17.46
N GLN A 312 13.80 -55.18 16.82
CA GLN A 312 14.64 -54.67 15.74
C GLN A 312 13.81 -54.23 14.53
N GLN A 313 12.80 -55.02 14.15
CA GLN A 313 11.87 -54.66 13.08
C GLN A 313 11.07 -53.40 13.41
N ALA A 314 10.65 -53.22 14.66
CA ALA A 314 9.97 -52.01 15.12
C ALA A 314 10.88 -50.77 15.01
N ASN A 315 12.14 -50.89 15.44
CA ASN A 315 13.14 -49.81 15.30
C ASN A 315 13.38 -49.45 13.82
N GLU A 316 13.54 -50.45 12.95
CA GLU A 316 13.65 -50.21 11.50
C GLU A 316 12.41 -49.53 10.91
N THR A 317 11.22 -49.91 11.38
CA THR A 317 9.95 -49.32 10.91
C THR A 317 9.87 -47.85 11.28
N LEU A 318 10.26 -47.48 12.51
CA LEU A 318 10.37 -46.09 12.95
C LEU A 318 11.38 -45.31 12.10
N ASN A 319 12.57 -45.87 11.85
CA ASN A 319 13.58 -45.23 11.00
C ASN A 319 13.14 -45.07 9.54
N LYS A 320 12.28 -45.96 9.03
CA LYS A 320 11.71 -45.89 7.67
C LYS A 320 10.54 -44.90 7.55
N THR A 321 10.10 -44.26 8.64
CA THR A 321 8.99 -43.29 8.64
C THR A 321 9.14 -42.19 7.58
N PRO A 322 10.28 -41.50 7.40
CA PRO A 322 10.41 -40.42 6.42
C PRO A 322 10.23 -40.91 4.98
N THR A 323 10.75 -42.11 4.68
CA THR A 323 10.60 -42.74 3.37
C THR A 323 9.14 -43.14 3.12
N ARG A 324 8.47 -43.74 4.12
CA ARG A 324 7.05 -44.09 4.02
C ARG A 324 6.16 -42.88 3.84
N VAL A 325 6.45 -41.78 4.53
CA VAL A 325 5.73 -40.51 4.35
C VAL A 325 5.90 -40.00 2.93
N LYS A 326 7.13 -40.03 2.38
CA LYS A 326 7.39 -39.64 0.99
C LYS A 326 6.60 -40.49 -0.02
N GLU A 327 6.59 -41.81 0.16
CA GLU A 327 5.86 -42.76 -0.70
C GLU A 327 4.34 -42.54 -0.62
N GLN A 328 3.79 -42.44 0.59
CA GLN A 328 2.35 -42.22 0.79
C GLN A 328 1.88 -40.85 0.31
N ALA A 329 2.73 -39.83 0.45
CA ALA A 329 2.43 -38.47 0.00
C ALA A 329 2.69 -38.25 -1.49
N GLU A 330 3.28 -39.21 -2.22
CA GLU A 330 3.75 -39.03 -3.60
C GLU A 330 2.67 -38.44 -4.52
N LYS A 331 1.46 -39.01 -4.49
CA LYS A 331 0.34 -38.54 -5.31
C LYS A 331 -0.09 -37.11 -4.95
N VAL A 332 -0.20 -36.83 -3.66
CA VAL A 332 -0.62 -35.49 -3.15
C VAL A 332 0.45 -34.44 -3.47
N VAL A 333 1.72 -34.78 -3.30
CA VAL A 333 2.86 -33.94 -3.68
C VAL A 333 2.87 -33.69 -5.18
N ALA A 334 2.66 -34.71 -6.01
CA ALA A 334 2.61 -34.55 -7.46
C ALA A 334 1.49 -33.61 -7.89
N ASP A 335 0.29 -33.76 -7.32
CA ASP A 335 -0.85 -32.89 -7.62
C ASP A 335 -0.63 -31.46 -7.13
N ALA A 336 -0.11 -31.27 -5.91
CA ALA A 336 0.22 -29.94 -5.39
C ALA A 336 1.30 -29.24 -6.24
N ARG A 337 2.32 -29.97 -6.70
CA ARG A 337 3.36 -29.45 -7.59
C ARG A 337 2.81 -29.04 -8.95
N ARG A 338 1.85 -29.79 -9.51
CA ARG A 338 1.15 -29.39 -10.75
C ARG A 338 0.39 -28.08 -10.57
N GLN A 339 -0.32 -27.92 -9.45
CA GLN A 339 -1.03 -26.68 -9.15
C GLN A 339 -0.07 -25.50 -8.95
N LEU A 340 1.05 -25.70 -8.25
CA LEU A 340 2.11 -24.69 -8.11
C LEU A 340 2.73 -24.29 -9.45
N ALA A 341 2.94 -25.26 -10.36
CA ALA A 341 3.43 -24.98 -11.71
C ALA A 341 2.41 -24.15 -12.52
N GLU A 342 1.12 -24.45 -12.38
CA GLU A 342 0.05 -23.67 -13.01
C GLU A 342 -0.04 -22.25 -12.45
N VAL A 343 0.12 -22.07 -11.13
CA VAL A 343 0.21 -20.75 -10.50
C VAL A 343 1.42 -19.98 -11.04
N ARG A 344 2.60 -20.61 -11.12
CA ARG A 344 3.81 -20.01 -11.71
C ARG A 344 3.58 -19.57 -13.15
N ARG A 345 2.94 -20.43 -13.95
CA ARG A 345 2.61 -20.15 -15.35
C ARG A 345 1.65 -18.96 -15.48
N LYS A 346 0.58 -18.94 -14.69
CA LYS A 346 -0.38 -17.83 -14.67
C LYS A 346 0.28 -16.51 -14.27
N ILE A 347 1.11 -16.52 -13.21
CA ILE A 347 1.82 -15.31 -12.78
C ILE A 347 2.80 -14.84 -13.86
N GLY A 348 3.58 -15.75 -14.46
CA GLY A 348 4.46 -15.40 -15.59
C GLY A 348 3.70 -14.88 -16.82
N GLY A 349 2.45 -15.31 -17.01
CA GLY A 349 1.56 -14.88 -18.09
C GLY A 349 0.85 -13.55 -17.85
N VAL A 350 0.89 -12.97 -16.64
CA VAL A 350 0.23 -11.69 -16.33
C VAL A 350 0.70 -10.57 -17.27
N ARG A 351 1.98 -10.59 -17.66
CA ARG A 351 2.54 -9.60 -18.59
C ARG A 351 1.81 -9.59 -19.93
N SER A 352 1.45 -10.76 -20.46
CA SER A 352 0.72 -10.88 -21.72
C SER A 352 -0.79 -10.65 -21.58
N GLU A 353 -1.34 -10.76 -20.37
CA GLU A 353 -2.77 -10.49 -20.10
C GLU A 353 -3.05 -9.00 -19.88
N ILE A 354 -2.02 -8.18 -19.72
CA ILE A 354 -2.14 -6.73 -19.65
C ILE A 354 -1.66 -6.14 -20.98
N PRO A 355 -2.49 -6.15 -22.05
CA PRO A 355 -2.11 -5.64 -23.37
C PRO A 355 -1.74 -4.15 -23.35
N VAL A 356 -2.17 -3.44 -22.31
CA VAL A 356 -1.83 -2.04 -22.09
C VAL A 356 -0.32 -1.88 -21.93
N LEU A 357 0.42 -2.86 -21.36
CA LEU A 357 1.87 -2.81 -21.12
C LEU A 357 2.68 -2.47 -22.38
N ASP A 358 2.31 -3.06 -23.51
CA ASP A 358 2.99 -2.84 -24.79
C ASP A 358 2.66 -1.46 -25.38
N THR A 359 1.48 -0.92 -25.06
CA THR A 359 1.05 0.42 -25.51
C THR A 359 1.61 1.57 -24.67
N LEU A 360 2.12 1.31 -23.45
CA LEU A 360 2.71 2.37 -22.62
C LEU A 360 3.91 3.02 -23.31
N GLY A 361 4.66 2.29 -24.14
CA GLY A 361 5.73 2.86 -24.95
C GLY A 361 5.24 4.01 -25.83
N ASN A 362 4.13 3.79 -26.54
CA ASN A 362 3.48 4.80 -27.38
C ASN A 362 2.97 5.99 -26.55
N VAL A 363 2.46 5.73 -25.34
CA VAL A 363 2.02 6.79 -24.43
C VAL A 363 3.21 7.66 -24.02
N THR A 364 4.34 7.09 -23.63
CA THR A 364 5.55 7.88 -23.34
C THR A 364 5.99 8.72 -24.54
N THR A 365 5.95 8.18 -25.75
CA THR A 365 6.28 8.95 -26.96
C THR A 365 5.29 10.08 -27.20
N ALA A 366 3.99 9.86 -26.98
CA ALA A 366 2.97 10.90 -27.07
C ALA A 366 3.20 12.01 -26.03
N LEU A 367 3.56 11.64 -24.79
CA LEU A 367 3.90 12.62 -23.75
C LEU A 367 5.13 13.44 -24.12
N ASP A 368 6.17 12.80 -24.65
CA ASP A 368 7.37 13.48 -25.13
C ASP A 368 7.06 14.43 -26.31
N ASP A 369 6.19 14.02 -27.24
CA ASP A 369 5.74 14.84 -28.37
C ASP A 369 4.94 16.06 -27.90
N VAL A 370 4.03 15.89 -26.93
CA VAL A 370 3.28 17.00 -26.32
C VAL A 370 4.23 17.96 -25.60
N GLY A 371 5.23 17.44 -24.87
CA GLY A 371 6.24 18.26 -24.22
C GLY A 371 7.07 19.09 -25.20
N ARG A 372 7.49 18.49 -26.32
CA ARG A 372 8.18 19.19 -27.41
C ARG A 372 7.31 20.29 -28.02
N GLN A 373 6.07 19.96 -28.36
CA GLN A 373 5.14 20.92 -28.95
C GLN A 373 4.89 22.10 -28.00
N ALA A 374 4.69 21.84 -26.70
CA ALA A 374 4.52 22.90 -25.71
C ALA A 374 5.76 23.81 -25.63
N SER A 375 6.96 23.24 -25.67
CA SER A 375 8.22 23.99 -25.65
C SER A 375 8.42 24.84 -26.92
N ASP A 376 8.00 24.35 -28.10
CA ASP A 376 8.07 25.09 -29.35
C ASP A 376 7.15 26.34 -29.36
N TYR A 377 6.00 26.27 -28.68
CA TYR A 377 5.05 27.39 -28.56
C TYR A 377 5.37 28.35 -27.41
N GLU A 378 6.10 27.90 -26.38
CA GLU A 378 6.50 28.71 -25.23
C GLU A 378 7.04 30.11 -25.60
N PRO A 379 8.02 30.27 -26.52
CA PRO A 379 8.54 31.59 -26.86
C PRO A 379 7.50 32.49 -27.55
N GLN A 380 6.57 31.91 -28.32
CA GLN A 380 5.52 32.67 -28.99
C GLN A 380 4.46 33.16 -27.99
N VAL A 381 4.08 32.31 -27.05
CA VAL A 381 3.14 32.66 -25.98
C VAL A 381 3.75 33.71 -25.04
N ALA A 382 5.04 33.58 -24.70
CA ALA A 382 5.75 34.58 -23.90
C ALA A 382 5.80 35.95 -24.59
N ALA A 383 6.05 35.99 -25.91
CA ALA A 383 6.02 37.24 -26.68
C ALA A 383 4.62 37.87 -26.71
N TYR A 384 3.58 37.07 -26.94
CA TYR A 384 2.19 37.54 -26.94
C TYR A 384 1.74 38.04 -25.56
N ASP A 385 2.14 37.34 -24.48
CA ASP A 385 1.89 37.81 -23.12
C ASP A 385 2.56 39.15 -22.84
N GLY A 386 3.78 39.36 -23.36
CA GLY A 386 4.46 40.66 -23.29
C GLY A 386 3.63 41.79 -23.90
N TYR A 387 3.09 41.60 -25.11
CA TYR A 387 2.21 42.60 -25.74
C TYR A 387 0.91 42.81 -24.95
N ARG A 388 0.26 41.73 -24.52
CA ARG A 388 -0.97 41.76 -23.70
C ARG A 388 -0.74 42.53 -22.41
N TRP A 389 0.39 42.30 -21.74
CA TRP A 389 0.75 42.94 -20.49
C TRP A 389 0.94 44.45 -20.65
N ILE A 390 1.66 44.88 -21.69
CA ILE A 390 1.86 46.30 -22.02
C ILE A 390 0.52 46.99 -22.29
N VAL A 391 -0.31 46.41 -23.15
CA VAL A 391 -1.64 46.96 -23.47
C VAL A 391 -2.50 47.06 -22.21
N GLY A 392 -2.48 46.03 -21.37
CA GLY A 392 -3.17 46.02 -20.08
C GLY A 392 -2.74 47.17 -19.16
N ILE A 393 -1.43 47.42 -19.05
CA ILE A 393 -0.90 48.56 -18.27
C ILE A 393 -1.34 49.89 -18.86
N CYS A 394 -1.22 50.07 -20.18
CA CYS A 394 -1.64 51.31 -20.84
C CYS A 394 -3.11 51.62 -20.58
N LEU A 395 -4.00 50.63 -20.72
CA LEU A 395 -5.42 50.79 -20.44
C LEU A 395 -5.69 51.11 -18.95
N CYS A 396 -5.04 50.41 -18.02
CA CYS A 396 -5.20 50.68 -16.59
C CYS A 396 -4.69 52.09 -16.22
N CYS A 397 -3.61 52.56 -16.84
CA CYS A 397 -3.10 53.93 -16.68
C CYS A 397 -4.06 54.99 -17.21
N LEU A 398 -4.71 54.75 -18.36
CA LEU A 398 -5.73 55.65 -18.90
C LEU A 398 -6.93 55.77 -17.94
N VAL A 399 -7.42 54.64 -17.42
CA VAL A 399 -8.50 54.64 -16.42
C VAL A 399 -8.06 55.33 -15.12
N LEU A 400 -6.80 55.13 -14.69
CA LEU A 400 -6.25 55.80 -13.51
C LEU A 400 -6.23 57.31 -13.69
N LEU A 401 -5.84 57.80 -14.87
CA LEU A 401 -5.83 59.22 -15.19
C LEU A 401 -7.25 59.81 -15.06
N ILE A 402 -8.28 59.14 -15.60
CA ILE A 402 -9.68 59.56 -15.46
C ILE A 402 -10.09 59.62 -13.98
N VAL A 403 -9.73 58.60 -13.19
CA VAL A 403 -10.04 58.58 -11.75
C VAL A 403 -9.34 59.74 -11.02
N LEU A 404 -8.08 60.04 -11.35
CA LEU A 404 -7.36 61.18 -10.78
C LEU A 404 -8.03 62.50 -11.15
N CYS A 405 -8.47 62.67 -12.40
CA CYS A 405 -9.26 63.82 -12.83
C CYS A 405 -10.55 63.93 -12.01
N TYR A 406 -11.28 62.84 -11.79
CA TYR A 406 -12.52 62.86 -10.98
C TYR A 406 -12.26 63.19 -9.51
N LEU A 407 -11.18 62.68 -8.91
CA LEU A 407 -10.81 63.00 -7.53
C LEU A 407 -10.40 64.47 -7.38
N LEU A 408 -9.63 65.00 -8.33
CA LEU A 408 -9.28 66.43 -8.38
C LEU A 408 -10.52 67.30 -8.60
N GLY A 409 -11.43 66.89 -9.48
CA GLY A 409 -12.72 67.54 -9.72
C GLY A 409 -13.58 67.59 -8.45
N LEU A 410 -13.65 66.49 -7.69
CA LEU A 410 -14.36 66.42 -6.41
C LEU A 410 -13.69 67.32 -5.36
N ALA A 411 -12.37 67.28 -5.23
CA ALA A 411 -11.63 68.10 -4.26
C ALA A 411 -11.77 69.60 -4.55
N LEU A 412 -11.53 70.03 -5.78
CA LEU A 412 -11.66 71.42 -6.22
C LEU A 412 -13.11 71.91 -6.19
N GLY A 413 -14.07 71.02 -6.50
CA GLY A 413 -15.50 71.32 -6.40
C GLY A 413 -15.97 71.50 -4.95
N ALA A 414 -15.44 70.73 -4.01
CA ALA A 414 -15.73 70.88 -2.58
C ALA A 414 -15.08 72.14 -1.99
N LEU A 415 -13.81 72.41 -2.30
CA LEU A 415 -13.07 73.59 -1.83
C LEU A 415 -13.58 74.90 -2.47
N GLY A 416 -14.09 74.84 -3.69
CA GLY A 416 -14.65 75.98 -4.41
C GLY A 416 -16.11 76.31 -4.10
N LEU A 417 -16.76 75.57 -3.18
CA LEU A 417 -18.19 75.72 -2.89
C LEU A 417 -18.47 76.99 -2.07
N LYS A 418 -18.96 78.04 -2.75
CA LYS A 418 -19.49 79.26 -2.13
C LYS A 418 -21.03 79.21 -1.98
N PRO A 419 -21.64 79.90 -0.98
CA PRO A 419 -23.10 80.08 -0.84
C PRO A 419 -23.71 80.63 -2.15
N PRO A 420 -25.04 80.49 -2.42
CA PRO A 420 -25.60 80.42 -3.77
C PRO A 420 -25.28 81.64 -4.65
N VAL A 421 -24.14 81.56 -5.32
CA VAL A 421 -23.69 82.50 -6.35
C VAL A 421 -24.25 82.01 -7.70
N PRO A 422 -24.75 82.92 -8.56
CA PRO A 422 -25.19 82.55 -9.91
C PRO A 422 -24.05 81.89 -10.71
N PRO A 423 -24.37 81.06 -11.72
CA PRO A 423 -23.37 80.26 -12.46
C PRO A 423 -22.25 81.09 -13.10
N ASN A 424 -22.53 82.36 -13.42
CA ASN A 424 -21.62 83.29 -14.11
C ASN A 424 -20.59 83.96 -13.19
N GLU A 425 -20.72 83.78 -11.86
CA GLU A 425 -19.87 84.43 -10.84
C GLU A 425 -19.08 83.40 -9.99
N ARG A 426 -19.01 82.15 -10.45
CA ARG A 426 -18.25 81.09 -9.75
C ARG A 426 -16.76 81.41 -9.73
N GLY A 427 -16.09 81.10 -8.63
CA GLY A 427 -14.64 81.29 -8.51
C GLY A 427 -13.84 80.27 -9.34
N CYS A 428 -12.60 80.62 -9.70
CA CYS A 428 -11.74 79.81 -10.56
C CYS A 428 -11.63 78.33 -10.13
N LEU A 429 -11.49 78.05 -8.82
CA LEU A 429 -11.43 76.67 -8.31
C LEU A 429 -12.68 75.84 -8.66
N SER A 430 -13.87 76.45 -8.57
CA SER A 430 -15.12 75.75 -8.89
C SER A 430 -15.28 75.52 -10.39
N ASN A 431 -14.69 76.37 -11.23
CA ASN A 431 -14.70 76.18 -12.68
C ASN A 431 -13.74 75.07 -13.08
N SER A 432 -12.50 75.11 -12.58
CA SER A 432 -11.50 74.07 -12.81
C SER A 432 -11.98 72.69 -12.34
N GLY A 433 -12.67 72.62 -11.20
CA GLY A 433 -13.27 71.36 -10.75
C GLY A 433 -14.34 70.80 -11.69
N GLY A 434 -15.10 71.67 -12.38
CA GLY A 434 -16.05 71.26 -13.42
C GLY A 434 -15.35 70.78 -14.70
N ASP A 435 -14.27 71.46 -15.09
CA ASP A 435 -13.46 71.10 -16.26
C ASP A 435 -12.82 69.71 -16.10
N PHE A 436 -12.35 69.36 -14.88
CA PHE A 436 -11.82 68.03 -14.57
C PHE A 436 -12.86 66.89 -14.64
N PHE A 437 -14.16 67.18 -14.58
CA PHE A 437 -15.22 66.16 -14.77
C PHE A 437 -15.63 65.99 -16.24
N MET A 438 -15.17 66.86 -17.14
CA MET A 438 -15.44 66.75 -18.58
C MET A 438 -14.38 65.94 -19.34
N VAL A 439 -13.28 65.60 -18.69
CA VAL A 439 -12.25 64.66 -19.15
C VAL A 439 -12.65 63.25 -18.77
#